data_AF-A0A821D2G9-F1
#
_entry.id   AF-A0A821D2G9-F1
#
_cell.length_a   1.000
_cell.length_b   1.000
_cell.length_c   1.000
_cell.angle_alpha   90.00
_cell.angle_beta   90.00
_cell.angle_gamma   90.00
#
_symmetry.space_group_name_H-M   'P 1'
#
loop_
_entity.id
_entity.type
_entity.pdbx_description
1 polymer ?
#
loop_
_entity_poly.entity_id
_entity_poly.type
_entity_poly.pdbx_seq_one_letter_code
_entity_poly.pdbx_strand_id
1 'polypeptide(L)'
;VPIPLSSASDQVSSPQYEFGYSSDSSRDNILPFAIKRQIDTSLGGLILNNQFLQIVTRLQSPHVYGFGENNYNTLKHNVQEKRSWEIFARDQV
;
A
#
# COMPACT_ATOMS: atom_id res chain seq x y z
N VAL A 1 22.42 9.61 5.13
CA VAL A 1 21.92 9.98 6.48
C VAL A 1 20.40 9.83 6.47
N PRO A 2 19.79 9.07 7.39
CA PRO A 2 18.33 8.97 7.47
C PRO A 2 17.71 10.35 7.75
N ILE A 3 16.67 10.72 7.00
CA ILE A 3 15.95 11.98 7.20
C ILE A 3 14.86 11.74 8.26
N PRO A 4 14.87 12.45 9.40
CA PRO A 4 13.83 12.31 10.42
C PRO A 4 12.49 12.82 9.90
N LEU A 5 11.42 12.07 10.17
CA LEU A 5 10.05 12.45 9.86
C LEU A 5 9.46 13.26 11.02
N SER A 6 9.13 14.54 10.78
CA SER A 6 8.41 15.39 11.73
C SER A 6 6.90 15.15 11.64
N SER A 7 6.21 15.08 12.79
CA SER A 7 4.74 15.08 12.82
C SER A 7 4.18 16.44 12.39
N ALA A 8 3.01 16.46 11.73
CA ALA A 8 2.35 17.69 11.31
C ALA A 8 2.05 18.62 12.49
N SER A 9 2.29 19.93 12.31
CA SER A 9 2.06 20.96 13.33
C SER A 9 0.58 21.17 13.65
N ASP A 10 -0.28 21.06 12.63
CA ASP A 10 -1.72 21.28 12.77
C ASP A 10 -2.42 19.94 13.00
N GLN A 11 -2.90 19.74 14.22
CA GLN A 11 -3.69 18.57 14.59
C GLN A 11 -5.17 18.86 14.38
N VAL A 12 -5.84 18.04 13.57
CA VAL A 12 -7.30 18.09 13.41
C VAL A 12 -7.95 17.60 14.71
N SER A 13 -8.97 18.30 15.20
CA SER A 13 -9.61 18.02 16.49
C SER A 13 -10.26 16.62 16.60
N SER A 14 -10.77 16.09 15.49
CA SER A 14 -11.45 14.78 15.41
C SER A 14 -11.01 14.00 14.17
N PRO A 15 -9.81 13.39 14.18
CA PRO A 15 -9.27 12.71 13.01
C PRO A 15 -10.04 11.41 12.73
N GLN A 16 -10.33 11.13 11.45
CA GLN A 16 -11.01 9.90 11.01
C GLN A 16 -10.06 8.71 10.84
N TYR A 17 -8.77 8.97 10.83
CA TYR A 17 -7.70 7.99 10.70
C TYR A 17 -6.49 8.43 11.52
N GLU A 18 -5.69 7.45 11.91
CA GLU A 18 -4.47 7.66 12.69
C GLU A 18 -3.31 7.07 11.90
N PHE A 19 -2.27 7.87 11.68
CA PHE A 19 -1.05 7.43 10.99
C PHE A 19 0.02 7.06 12.01
N GLY A 20 0.62 5.89 11.84
CA GLY A 20 1.77 5.42 12.61
C GLY A 20 2.82 4.84 11.68
N TYR A 21 4.09 4.95 12.07
CA TYR A 21 5.20 4.34 11.35
C TYR A 21 6.18 3.74 12.34
N SER A 22 6.95 2.75 11.90
CA SER A 22 8.03 2.17 12.71
C SER A 22 9.36 2.43 12.02
N SER A 23 10.29 3.05 12.73
CA SER A 23 11.66 3.32 12.29
C SER A 23 12.61 2.18 12.65
N ASP A 24 12.16 0.94 12.42
CA ASP A 24 13.02 -0.23 12.64
C ASP A 24 14.19 -0.20 11.64
N SER A 25 15.39 0.06 12.16
CA SER A 25 16.63 0.11 11.39
C SER A 25 17.21 -1.27 11.06
N SER A 26 16.54 -2.37 11.42
CA SER A 26 17.03 -3.73 11.16
C SER A 26 16.90 -4.18 9.71
N ARG A 27 16.08 -3.51 8.91
CA ARG A 27 15.82 -3.83 7.51
C ARG A 27 16.17 -2.66 6.60
N ASP A 28 17.31 -2.77 5.92
CA ASP A 28 17.74 -1.77 4.95
C ASP A 28 16.67 -1.58 3.84
N ASN A 29 16.32 -0.32 3.58
CA ASN A 29 15.42 0.13 2.51
C ASN A 29 13.95 -0.28 2.65
N ILE A 30 13.50 -0.77 3.80
CA ILE A 30 12.08 -1.08 4.06
C ILE A 30 11.52 -0.11 5.09
N LEU A 31 10.48 0.63 4.71
CA LEU A 31 9.78 1.57 5.61
C LEU A 31 8.37 1.07 5.91
N PRO A 32 8.12 0.46 7.09
CA PRO A 32 6.78 0.05 7.50
C PRO A 32 5.99 1.23 8.08
N PHE A 33 4.77 1.40 7.58
CA PHE A 33 3.78 2.35 8.09
C PHE A 33 2.36 1.78 8.10
N ALA A 34 1.50 2.36 8.92
CA ALA A 34 0.11 1.98 9.05
C ALA A 34 -0.79 3.21 9.13
N ILE A 35 -1.94 3.14 8.46
CA ILE A 35 -3.07 4.03 8.66
C ILE A 35 -4.16 3.19 9.31
N LYS A 36 -4.41 3.44 10.58
CA LYS A 36 -5.37 2.69 11.40
C LYS A 36 -6.71 2.61 10.67
N ARG A 37 -7.24 1.38 10.56
CA ARG A 37 -8.48 0.98 9.86
C ARG A 37 -8.41 0.81 8.34
N GLN A 38 -7.36 1.25 7.64
CA GLN A 38 -7.35 1.19 6.17
C GLN A 38 -6.13 0.48 5.59
N ILE A 39 -4.92 0.90 5.98
CA ILE A 39 -3.68 0.46 5.33
C ILE A 39 -2.72 -0.06 6.39
N ASP A 40 -2.19 -1.26 6.21
CA ASP A 40 -1.20 -1.85 7.10
C ASP A 40 -0.09 -2.49 6.26
N THR A 41 1.07 -1.83 6.24
CA THR A 41 2.23 -2.29 5.45
C THR A 41 3.21 -3.14 6.26
N SER A 42 2.89 -3.53 7.50
CA SER A 42 3.79 -4.32 8.37
C SER A 42 4.33 -5.62 7.75
N LEU A 43 3.66 -6.18 6.74
CA LEU A 43 4.06 -7.42 6.07
C LEU A 43 5.31 -7.26 5.19
N GLY A 44 5.43 -6.14 4.47
CA GLY A 44 6.48 -5.94 3.44
C GLY A 44 7.01 -4.51 3.31
N GLY A 45 6.36 -3.55 3.97
CA GLY A 45 6.72 -2.13 3.97
C GLY A 45 6.70 -1.48 2.59
N LEU A 46 7.33 -0.31 2.53
CA LEU A 46 7.66 0.41 1.30
C LEU A 46 9.13 0.13 0.93
N ILE A 47 9.36 -0.33 -0.30
CA ILE A 47 10.69 -0.48 -0.91
C ILE A 47 10.85 0.62 -1.97
N LEU A 48 11.99 1.33 -1.90
CA LEU A 48 12.35 2.43 -2.79
C LEU A 48 13.72 2.19 -3.40
N ASN A 49 13.76 1.96 -4.71
CA ASN A 49 14.99 1.79 -5.49
C ASN A 49 14.93 2.63 -6.77
N ASN A 50 16.06 2.75 -7.47
CA ASN A 50 16.09 3.41 -8.77
C ASN A 50 15.16 2.66 -9.76
N GLN A 51 14.13 3.35 -10.27
CA GLN A 51 13.12 2.81 -11.18
C GLN A 51 12.30 1.63 -10.62
N PHE A 52 12.27 1.41 -9.30
CA PHE A 52 11.45 0.37 -8.68
C PHE A 52 10.87 0.84 -7.35
N LEU A 53 9.53 0.83 -7.27
CA LEU A 53 8.78 1.10 -6.05
C LEU A 53 7.85 -0.07 -5.78
N GLN A 54 7.83 -0.55 -4.54
CA GLN A 54 6.90 -1.57 -4.11
C GLN A 54 6.29 -1.20 -2.76
N ILE A 55 4.97 -1.33 -2.66
CA ILE A 55 4.23 -1.23 -1.42
C ILE A 55 3.36 -2.48 -1.26
N VAL A 56 3.36 -3.05 -0.06
CA VAL A 56 2.51 -4.19 0.29
C VAL A 56 1.63 -3.79 1.46
N THR A 57 0.33 -4.00 1.36
CA THR A 57 -0.61 -3.81 2.46
C THR A 57 -1.45 -5.05 2.71
N ARG A 58 -1.79 -5.31 3.97
CA ARG A 58 -2.81 -6.30 4.32
C ARG A 58 -4.19 -5.79 3.91
N LEU A 59 -5.02 -6.67 3.36
CA LEU A 59 -6.42 -6.38 3.09
C LEU A 59 -7.23 -6.48 4.38
N GLN A 60 -8.07 -5.48 4.66
CA GLN A 60 -8.98 -5.47 5.80
C GLN A 60 -10.24 -6.32 5.56
N SER A 61 -10.51 -6.67 4.30
CA SER A 61 -11.67 -7.44 3.86
C SER A 61 -11.38 -8.12 2.52
N PRO A 62 -12.00 -9.27 2.19
CA PRO A 62 -11.87 -9.90 0.88
C PRO A 62 -12.70 -9.21 -0.23
N HIS A 63 -13.34 -8.08 0.06
CA HIS A 63 -14.17 -7.34 -0.89
C HIS A 63 -13.35 -6.29 -1.63
N VAL A 64 -12.67 -6.71 -2.71
CA VAL A 64 -11.82 -5.86 -3.54
C VAL A 64 -12.44 -5.71 -4.93
N TYR A 65 -12.43 -4.48 -5.45
CA TYR A 65 -13.10 -4.09 -6.69
C TYR A 65 -12.24 -3.08 -7.47
N GLY A 66 -12.44 -2.97 -8.79
CA GLY A 66 -11.72 -2.02 -9.64
C GLY A 66 -10.52 -2.65 -10.34
N PHE A 67 -9.35 -1.99 -10.28
CA PHE A 67 -8.11 -2.31 -10.99
C PHE A 67 -8.13 -2.06 -12.50
N GLY A 68 -7.74 -0.86 -12.94
CA GLY A 68 -7.32 -0.55 -14.30
C GLY A 68 -8.24 -1.04 -15.43
N GLU A 69 -7.69 -1.05 -16.65
CA GLU A 69 -8.34 -1.62 -17.82
C GLU A 69 -7.82 -3.05 -18.03
N ASN A 70 -8.59 -4.01 -17.54
CA ASN A 70 -8.29 -5.44 -17.63
C ASN A 70 -9.62 -6.18 -17.79
N ASN A 71 -9.63 -7.29 -18.50
CA ASN A 71 -10.85 -8.08 -18.66
C ASN A 71 -11.09 -8.96 -17.43
N TYR A 72 -12.11 -8.61 -16.65
CA TYR A 72 -12.52 -9.35 -15.46
C TYR A 72 -13.88 -10.03 -15.68
N ASN A 73 -13.96 -11.32 -15.34
CA ASN A 73 -15.22 -12.08 -15.41
C ASN A 73 -16.24 -11.64 -14.34
N THR A 74 -15.79 -11.03 -13.24
CA THR A 74 -16.61 -10.61 -12.12
C THR A 74 -16.15 -9.25 -11.59
N LEU A 75 -17.09 -8.45 -11.08
CA LEU A 75 -16.77 -7.15 -10.48
C LEU A 75 -15.92 -7.28 -9.20
N LYS A 76 -16.22 -8.29 -8.36
CA LYS A 76 -15.43 -8.62 -7.16
C LYS A 76 -14.23 -9.47 -7.56
N HIS A 77 -13.05 -9.11 -7.09
CA HIS A 77 -11.82 -9.88 -7.30
C HIS A 77 -11.76 -11.10 -6.38
N ASN A 78 -11.32 -12.24 -6.93
CA ASN A 78 -10.96 -13.40 -6.12
C ASN A 78 -9.56 -13.21 -5.53
N VAL A 79 -9.49 -12.74 -4.29
CA VAL A 79 -8.23 -12.47 -3.58
C VAL A 79 -7.60 -13.70 -2.91
N GLN A 80 -8.28 -14.85 -2.92
CA GLN A 80 -7.69 -16.11 -2.45
C GLN A 80 -6.78 -16.72 -3.52
N GLU A 81 -7.06 -16.46 -4.80
CA GLU A 81 -6.16 -16.78 -5.90
C GLU A 81 -4.96 -15.82 -5.90
N LYS A 82 -3.75 -16.37 -5.98
CA LYS A 82 -2.53 -15.58 -6.15
C LYS A 82 -2.45 -15.08 -7.59
N ARG A 83 -3.00 -13.89 -7.84
CA ARG A 83 -3.02 -13.25 -9.15
C ARG A 83 -2.33 -11.90 -9.12
N SER A 84 -1.61 -11.60 -10.18
CA SER A 84 -1.08 -10.27 -10.48
C SER A 84 -1.85 -9.70 -11.66
N TRP A 85 -2.25 -8.44 -11.57
CA TRP A 85 -2.88 -7.69 -12.66
C TRP A 85 -1.94 -6.61 -13.12
N GLU A 86 -1.49 -6.72 -14.37
CA GLU A 86 -0.58 -5.75 -14.97
C GLU A 86 -1.37 -4.51 -15.41
N ILE A 87 -0.76 -3.34 -15.28
CA ILE A 87 -1.35 -2.08 -15.70
C ILE A 87 -0.29 -1.35 -16.53
N PHE A 88 -0.47 -1.38 -17.84
CA PHE A 88 0.32 -0.62 -18.80
C PHE A 88 -0.55 -0.35 -20.02
N ALA A 89 -0.58 0.91 -20.48
CA ALA A 89 -1.39 1.27 -21.63
C ALA A 89 -0.91 0.50 -22.86
N ARG A 90 -1.80 -0.31 -23.43
CA ARG A 90 -1.55 -1.17 -24.59
C ARG A 90 -2.83 -1.28 -25.40
N ASP A 91 -2.69 -1.36 -26.71
CA ASP A 91 -3.77 -1.81 -27.57
C ASP A 91 -3.91 -3.33 -27.37
N GLN A 92 -5.08 -3.75 -26.88
CA GLN A 92 -5.37 -5.14 -26.55
C GLN A 92 -6.58 -5.57 -27.36
N VAL A 93 -6.34 -6.50 -28.30
CA VAL A 93 -7.38 -7.12 -29.14
C VAL A 93 -7.88 -8.41 -28.50
#